data_AF-A0A9J6FNE8-F1
#
_entry.id   AF-A0A9J6FNE8-F1
#
_cell.length_a   1.000
_cell.length_b   1.000
_cell.length_c   1.000
_cell.angle_alpha   90.00
_cell.angle_beta   90.00
_cell.angle_gamma   90.00
#
_symmetry.space_group_name_H-M   'P 1'
#
loop_
_entity.id
_entity.type
_entity.pdbx_description
1 polymer ?
#
loop_
_entity_poly.entity_id
_entity_poly.type
_entity_poly.pdbx_seq_one_letter_code
_entity_poly.pdbx_strand_id
1 'polypeptide(L)' 'MTLSELHCIMAAGFCGMPLAILAMILNLGAHDHHLLTANLMTVPAGLGMAKLLLPETLKAPLASAAPRPLVK' A
#
# COMPACT_ATOMS: atom_id res chain seq x y z
N MET A 1 -12.10 12.39 2.03
CA MET A 1 -10.73 11.95 1.75
C MET A 1 -10.09 12.96 0.83
N THR A 2 -8.80 13.21 0.96
CA THR A 2 -8.07 14.16 0.10
C THR A 2 -7.62 13.50 -1.20
N LEU A 3 -7.17 14.29 -2.19
CA LEU A 3 -6.62 13.74 -3.43
C LEU A 3 -5.33 12.93 -3.18
N SER A 4 -4.50 13.35 -2.23
CA SER A 4 -3.30 12.60 -1.84
C SER A 4 -3.65 11.28 -1.16
N GLU A 5 -4.70 11.22 -0.34
CA GLU A 5 -5.21 9.96 0.21
C GLU A 5 -5.74 9.02 -0.89
N LEU A 6 -6.52 9.54 -1.85
CA LEU A 6 -7.02 8.74 -2.97
C LEU A 6 -5.88 8.21 -3.86
N HIS A 7 -4.92 9.07 -4.20
CA HIS A 7 -3.73 8.69 -4.96
C HIS A 7 -2.92 7.61 -4.24
N CYS A 8 -2.77 7.72 -2.92
CA CYS A 8 -2.09 6.74 -2.09
C CYS A 8 -2.78 5.36 -2.14
N ILE A 9 -4.11 5.32 -2.08
CA ILE A 9 -4.90 4.07 -2.19
C ILE A 9 -4.73 3.45 -3.58
N MET A 10 -4.81 4.25 -4.63
CA MET A 10 -4.61 3.78 -6.00
C MET A 10 -3.19 3.23 -6.18
N ALA A 11 -2.17 3.95 -5.74
CA ALA A 11 -0.77 3.52 -5.82
C ALA A 11 -0.51 2.24 -5.02
N ALA A 12 -1.07 2.12 -3.81
CA ALA A 12 -0.96 0.91 -2.99
C ALA A 12 -1.57 -0.31 -3.68
N GLY A 13 -2.70 -0.14 -4.39
CA GLY A 13 -3.33 -1.21 -5.17
C GLY A 13 -2.52 -1.67 -6.38
N PHE A 14 -1.67 -0.80 -6.95
CA PHE A 14 -0.84 -1.11 -8.13
C PHE A 14 0.58 -1.56 -7.80
N CYS A 15 1.07 -1.34 -6.59
CA CYS A 15 2.48 -1.55 -6.28
C CYS A 15 2.85 -3.05 -6.23
N GLY A 16 2.00 -3.88 -5.61
CA GLY A 16 2.28 -5.30 -5.38
C GLY A 16 1.80 -6.23 -6.51
N MET A 17 2.27 -7.48 -6.45
CA MET A 17 1.71 -8.56 -7.26
C MET A 17 0.61 -9.31 -6.50
N PRO A 18 -0.47 -9.76 -7.18
CA PRO A 18 -1.45 -10.66 -6.61
C PRO A 18 -0.83 -11.98 -6.15
N LEU A 19 -1.29 -12.50 -5.01
CA LEU A 19 -0.76 -13.74 -4.42
C LEU A 19 -0.91 -14.97 -5.32
N ALA A 20 -1.98 -15.03 -6.13
CA ALA A 20 -2.18 -16.15 -7.07
C ALA A 20 -1.06 -16.22 -8.12
N ILE A 21 -0.62 -15.07 -8.62
CA ILE A 21 0.47 -14.98 -9.60
C ILE A 21 1.81 -15.25 -8.92
N LEU A 22 2.02 -14.74 -7.70
CA LEU A 22 3.19 -15.06 -6.91
C LEU A 22 3.33 -16.57 -6.68
N ALA A 23 2.25 -17.25 -6.26
CA ALA A 23 2.24 -18.70 -6.04
C ALA A 23 2.54 -19.49 -7.32
N MET A 24 2.01 -19.04 -8.46
CA MET A 24 2.37 -19.61 -9.77
C MET A 24 3.88 -19.49 -10.03
N ILE A 25 4.47 -18.31 -9.82
CA ILE A 25 5.90 -18.08 -10.07
C ILE A 25 6.79 -18.91 -9.12
N LEU A 26 6.37 -19.12 -7.87
CA LEU A 26 7.06 -20.02 -6.94
C LEU A 26 7.06 -21.47 -7.46
N ASN A 27 5.92 -21.95 -7.97
CA ASN A 27 5.82 -23.27 -8.59
C ASN A 27 6.66 -23.43 -9.87
N LEU A 28 7.04 -22.31 -10.53
CA LEU A 28 7.96 -22.31 -11.67
C LEU A 28 9.45 -22.42 -11.26
N GLY A 29 9.76 -22.52 -9.95
CA GLY A 29 11.13 -22.73 -9.46
C GLY A 29 11.90 -21.44 -9.15
N ALA A 30 11.22 -20.31 -8.97
CA ALA A 30 11.85 -19.07 -8.54
C ALA A 30 12.21 -19.10 -7.05
N HIS A 31 13.13 -18.23 -6.61
CA HIS A 31 13.62 -18.25 -5.23
C HIS A 31 12.62 -17.63 -4.24
N ASP A 32 12.03 -18.48 -3.38
CA ASP A 32 10.92 -18.13 -2.47
C ASP A 32 11.20 -16.93 -1.56
N HIS A 33 12.36 -16.93 -0.88
CA HIS A 33 12.70 -15.89 0.10
C HIS A 33 12.82 -14.50 -0.50
N HIS A 34 13.36 -14.39 -1.72
CA HIS A 34 13.55 -13.10 -2.39
C HIS A 34 12.24 -12.57 -2.95
N LEU A 35 11.39 -13.43 -3.52
CA LEU A 35 10.11 -13.02 -4.08
C LEU A 35 9.11 -12.58 -3.01
N LEU A 36 9.01 -13.32 -1.90
CA LEU A 36 8.12 -12.94 -0.80
C LEU A 36 8.55 -11.62 -0.16
N THR A 37 9.84 -11.46 0.11
CA THR A 37 10.36 -10.22 0.71
C THR A 37 10.22 -9.04 -0.24
N ALA A 38 10.50 -9.20 -1.53
CA ALA A 38 10.29 -8.16 -2.53
C ALA A 38 8.82 -7.72 -2.57
N ASN A 39 7.87 -8.64 -2.66
CA ASN A 39 6.45 -8.30 -2.71
C ASN A 39 5.99 -7.57 -1.44
N LEU A 40 6.49 -7.97 -0.26
CA LEU A 40 6.19 -7.31 1.01
C LEU A 40 6.79 -5.89 1.10
N MET A 41 8.01 -5.69 0.61
CA MET A 41 8.70 -4.39 0.63
C MET A 41 8.10 -3.39 -0.37
N THR A 42 7.50 -3.87 -1.44
CA THR A 42 6.91 -3.00 -2.46
C THR A 42 5.71 -2.21 -1.94
N VAL A 43 4.90 -2.75 -1.02
CA VAL A 43 3.76 -2.05 -0.42
C VAL A 43 4.16 -0.75 0.31
N PRO A 44 5.05 -0.76 1.32
CA PRO A 44 5.49 0.46 1.98
C PRO A 44 6.29 1.38 1.06
N ALA A 45 7.06 0.84 0.11
CA ALA A 45 7.78 1.65 -0.87
C ALA A 45 6.81 2.42 -1.79
N GLY A 46 5.73 1.79 -2.26
CA GLY A 46 4.67 2.42 -3.03
C GLY A 46 3.95 3.52 -2.28
N LEU A 47 3.69 3.31 -0.99
CA LEU A 47 3.10 4.32 -0.12
C LEU A 47 4.01 5.54 0.04
N GLY A 48 5.32 5.28 0.24
CA GLY A 48 6.35 6.32 0.31
C GLY A 48 6.42 7.13 -0.99
N MET A 49 6.47 6.44 -2.14
CA MET A 49 6.49 7.10 -3.45
C MET A 49 5.21 7.89 -3.72
N ALA A 50 4.04 7.38 -3.36
CA ALA A 50 2.78 8.10 -3.54
C ALA A 50 2.76 9.44 -2.79
N LYS A 51 3.33 9.50 -1.58
CA LYS A 51 3.43 10.73 -0.79
C LYS A 51 4.57 11.65 -1.24
N LEU A 52 5.63 11.12 -1.85
CA LEU A 52 6.67 11.93 -2.48
C LEU A 52 6.17 12.60 -3.77
N LEU A 53 5.37 11.88 -4.57
CA LEU A 53 4.82 12.39 -5.84
C LEU A 53 3.65 13.35 -5.62
N LEU A 54 2.71 13.00 -4.74
CA LEU A 54 1.55 13.83 -4.43
C LEU A 54 1.44 14.01 -2.91
N PRO A 55 2.21 14.96 -2.34
CA PRO A 55 2.21 15.21 -0.91
C PRO A 55 0.85 15.70 -0.41
N GLU A 56 0.62 15.49 0.88
CA GLU A 56 -0.61 15.91 1.54
C GLU A 56 -0.61 17.43 1.73
N THR A 57 -1.49 18.13 1.03
CA THR A 57 -1.60 19.59 1.11
C THR A 57 -2.77 20.06 1.97
N LEU A 58 -3.70 19.16 2.30
CA LEU A 58 -4.90 19.43 3.07
C LEU A 58 -4.93 18.59 4.35
N LYS A 59 -5.65 19.05 5.37
CA LYS A 59 -5.78 18.27 6.61
C LYS A 59 -6.63 17.02 6.34
N ALA A 60 -6.07 15.85 6.65
CA ALA A 60 -6.77 14.57 6.53
C ALA A 60 -8.07 14.58 7.37
N PRO A 61 -9.24 14.27 6.78
CA PRO A 61 -10.53 14.31 7.49
C PRO A 61 -10.57 13.40 8.71
N LEU A 62 -9.90 12.24 8.63
CA LEU A 62 -9.81 11.26 9.73
C LEU A 62 -8.79 11.68 10.80
N ALA A 63 -7.79 12.49 10.47
CA ALA A 63 -6.85 13.02 11.44
C ALA A 63 -7.45 14.16 12.28
N SER A 64 -8.50 14.83 11.79
CA SER A 64 -9.23 15.88 12.52
C SER A 64 -10.48 15.41 13.25
N ALA A 65 -10.98 14.21 12.94
CA ALA A 65 -12.15 13.65 13.62
C ALA A 65 -11.73 13.14 15.01
N ALA A 66 -12.39 13.62 16.07
CA ALA A 66 -12.23 13.05 17.41
C ALA A 66 -12.42 11.52 17.34
N PRO A 67 -11.62 10.73 18.08
CA PRO A 67 -11.70 9.28 18.03
C PRO A 67 -13.14 8.87 18.30
N ARG A 68 -13.80 8.30 17.30
CA ARG A 68 -15.16 7.78 17.44
C ARG A 68 -15.11 6.76 18.59
N PRO A 69 -15.93 6.91 19.65
CA PRO A 69 -15.90 5.97 20.76
C PRO A 69 -16.12 4.58 20.18
N LEU A 70 -15.14 3.70 20.37
CA LEU A 70 -15.27 2.29 20.04
C LEU A 70 -16.44 1.79 20.86
N VAL A 71 -17.52 1.42 20.19
CA VAL A 71 -18.67 0.76 20.82
C VAL A 71 -18.09 -0.45 21.55
N LYS A 72 -18.18 -0.41 22.89
CA LYS A 72 -17.73 -1.49 23.78
C LYS A 72 -18.57 -2.74 23.55
#